data_AF-A0A6L8U1K5-F1
#
_entry.id   AF-A0A6L8U1K5-F1
#
_cell.length_a   1.000
_cell.length_b   1.000
_cell.length_c   1.000
_cell.angle_alpha   90.00
_cell.angle_beta   90.00
_cell.angle_gamma   90.00
#
_symmetry.space_group_name_H-M   'P 1'
#
loop_
_entity.id
_entity.type
_entity.pdbx_description
1 polymer ?
#
loop_
_entity_poly.entity_id
_entity_poly.type
_entity_poly.pdbx_seq_one_letter_code
_entity_poly.pdbx_strand_id
1 'polypeptide(L)'
;DVSDQLQAAVNKVKTEKNFGIVFLPEGKYLISKTIYIPPAVRLIGYGRERPEIILARNSPGYQTTDPESPYPEKYMIFFTGGLVSEGRQAGDAGAGTFYSAISNINLRIGDGNPIAVALRTHYAQHGFVSHMNIYTGKARAGISEVGNELENVKFYGGDYGIIAGQTSPSWPVAMVDTYFEGQQKAAIQCHNTGFAI
;
A
#
# COMPACT_ATOMS: atom_id res chain seq x y z
N ASP A 1 1.91 -17.78 -7.34
CA ASP A 1 2.29 -16.35 -7.38
C ASP A 1 1.49 -15.72 -8.49
N VAL A 2 0.80 -14.61 -8.22
CA VAL A 2 -0.07 -13.90 -9.18
C VAL A 2 0.41 -12.48 -9.47
N SER A 3 1.65 -12.14 -9.11
CA SER A 3 2.14 -10.76 -9.18
C SER A 3 2.01 -10.16 -10.59
N ASP A 4 2.43 -10.92 -11.60
CA ASP A 4 2.44 -10.45 -13.00
C ASP A 4 1.03 -10.31 -13.56
N GLN A 5 0.12 -11.23 -13.21
CA GLN A 5 -1.28 -11.19 -13.63
C GLN A 5 -2.01 -10.01 -13.00
N LEU A 6 -1.79 -9.74 -11.70
CA LEU A 6 -2.40 -8.61 -11.01
C LEU A 6 -1.87 -7.28 -11.56
N GLN A 7 -0.56 -7.17 -11.78
CA GLN A 7 0.02 -5.98 -12.40
C GLN A 7 -0.51 -5.77 -13.82
N ALA A 8 -0.66 -6.83 -14.61
CA ALA A 8 -1.22 -6.75 -15.96
C ALA A 8 -2.66 -6.24 -15.95
N ALA A 9 -3.49 -6.68 -14.99
CA ALA A 9 -4.86 -6.19 -14.84
C ALA A 9 -4.91 -4.69 -14.52
N VAL A 10 -4.05 -4.23 -13.60
CA VAL A 10 -3.91 -2.80 -13.25
C VAL A 10 -3.44 -1.98 -14.44
N ASN A 11 -2.42 -2.47 -15.15
CA ASN A 11 -1.89 -1.79 -16.32
C ASN A 11 -2.94 -1.70 -17.44
N LYS A 12 -3.71 -2.77 -17.67
CA LYS A 12 -4.74 -2.83 -18.70
C LYS A 12 -5.80 -1.74 -18.55
N VAL A 13 -6.36 -1.56 -17.34
CA VAL A 13 -7.37 -0.50 -17.14
C VAL A 13 -6.77 0.89 -17.37
N LYS A 14 -5.51 1.09 -16.98
CA LYS A 14 -4.83 2.36 -17.19
C LYS A 14 -4.49 2.60 -18.67
N THR A 15 -4.05 1.60 -19.42
CA THR A 15 -3.66 1.78 -20.82
C THR A 15 -4.88 1.87 -21.75
N GLU A 16 -5.93 1.09 -21.51
CA GLU A 16 -7.11 1.06 -22.39
C GLU A 16 -8.12 2.17 -22.09
N LYS A 17 -8.22 2.61 -20.83
CA LYS A 17 -9.25 3.54 -20.37
C LYS A 17 -8.72 4.78 -19.65
N ASN A 18 -7.43 4.85 -19.36
CA ASN A 18 -6.79 5.89 -18.53
C ASN A 18 -7.23 5.96 -17.06
N PHE A 19 -8.27 5.22 -16.67
CA PHE A 19 -8.78 5.07 -15.30
C PHE A 19 -9.51 3.74 -15.18
N GLY A 20 -9.75 3.28 -13.96
CA GLY A 20 -10.63 2.13 -13.78
C GLY A 20 -10.56 1.48 -12.40
N ILE A 21 -11.34 0.42 -12.27
CA ILE A 21 -11.39 -0.40 -11.05
C ILE A 21 -10.98 -1.81 -11.45
N VAL A 22 -10.02 -2.38 -10.72
CA VAL A 22 -9.73 -3.81 -10.74
C VAL A 22 -10.48 -4.44 -9.57
N PHE A 23 -11.46 -5.28 -9.89
CA PHE A 23 -12.21 -6.02 -8.88
C PHE A 23 -11.51 -7.33 -8.54
N LEU A 24 -11.33 -7.59 -7.25
CA LEU A 24 -10.69 -8.80 -6.74
C LEU A 24 -11.74 -9.68 -6.03
N PRO A 25 -12.13 -10.84 -6.60
CA PRO A 25 -13.07 -11.73 -5.92
C PRO A 25 -12.46 -12.31 -4.65
N GLU A 26 -13.31 -12.77 -3.73
CA GLU A 26 -12.88 -13.50 -2.53
C GLU A 26 -11.86 -14.61 -2.85
N GLY A 27 -10.82 -14.71 -2.02
CA GLY A 27 -9.72 -15.62 -2.27
C GLY A 27 -8.41 -15.16 -1.64
N LYS A 28 -7.38 -15.98 -1.79
CA LYS A 28 -6.02 -15.69 -1.32
C LYS A 28 -5.08 -15.55 -2.50
N TYR A 29 -4.43 -14.41 -2.60
CA TYR A 29 -3.60 -14.01 -3.75
C TYR A 29 -2.16 -13.86 -3.29
N LEU A 30 -1.32 -14.85 -3.59
CA LEU A 30 0.09 -14.82 -3.24
C LEU A 30 0.87 -13.98 -4.26
N ILE A 31 1.61 -12.98 -3.79
CA ILE A 31 2.53 -12.15 -4.59
C ILE A 31 3.95 -12.26 -4.04
N SER A 32 4.96 -12.04 -4.88
CA SER A 32 6.36 -11.88 -4.47
C SER A 32 7.00 -10.58 -4.98
N LYS A 33 6.30 -9.86 -5.87
CA LYS A 33 6.73 -8.58 -6.45
C LYS A 33 5.82 -7.45 -5.96
N THR A 34 6.34 -6.23 -5.99
CA THR A 34 5.56 -5.02 -5.77
C THR A 34 4.50 -4.85 -6.86
N ILE A 35 3.29 -4.49 -6.48
CA ILE A 35 2.21 -4.09 -7.40
C ILE A 35 2.12 -2.57 -7.41
N TYR A 36 2.22 -1.98 -8.59
CA TYR A 36 2.19 -0.54 -8.80
C TYR A 36 0.79 -0.08 -9.21
N ILE A 37 0.23 0.90 -8.49
CA ILE A 37 -1.10 1.46 -8.73
C ILE A 37 -0.95 2.90 -9.24
N PRO A 38 -1.16 3.16 -10.55
CA PRO A 38 -1.03 4.50 -11.13
C PRO A 38 -2.24 5.40 -10.78
N PRO A 39 -2.22 6.69 -11.16
CA PRO A 39 -3.34 7.61 -10.92
C PRO A 39 -4.66 7.12 -11.53
N ALA A 40 -5.77 7.37 -10.85
CA ALA A 40 -7.14 7.02 -11.25
C ALA A 40 -7.41 5.52 -11.41
N VAL A 41 -6.61 4.65 -10.77
CA VAL A 41 -6.88 3.21 -10.70
C VAL A 41 -7.17 2.79 -9.27
N ARG A 42 -8.24 2.03 -9.09
CA ARG A 42 -8.65 1.49 -7.78
C ARG A 42 -8.59 -0.02 -7.77
N LEU A 43 -8.22 -0.60 -6.63
CA LEU A 43 -8.28 -2.04 -6.39
C LEU A 43 -9.35 -2.30 -5.33
N ILE A 44 -10.42 -3.02 -5.69
CA ILE A 44 -11.59 -3.21 -4.81
C ILE A 44 -11.92 -4.70 -4.67
N GLY A 45 -11.90 -5.20 -3.44
CA GLY A 45 -12.31 -6.57 -3.14
C GLY A 45 -13.81 -6.75 -3.12
N TYR A 46 -14.31 -7.95 -3.42
CA TYR A 46 -15.72 -8.31 -3.28
C TYR A 46 -15.90 -9.79 -2.99
N GLY A 47 -17.05 -10.15 -2.40
CA GLY A 47 -17.38 -11.52 -2.01
C GLY A 47 -18.01 -11.55 -0.62
N ARG A 48 -18.28 -12.75 -0.09
CA ARG A 48 -18.78 -12.90 1.28
C ARG A 48 -17.66 -12.65 2.28
N GLU A 49 -16.47 -13.15 1.96
CA GLU A 49 -15.25 -12.87 2.71
C GLU A 49 -14.37 -11.88 1.95
N ARG A 50 -13.66 -11.01 2.67
CA ARG A 50 -12.69 -10.12 2.05
C ARG A 50 -11.55 -10.93 1.42
N PRO A 51 -11.19 -10.69 0.15
CA PRO A 51 -9.98 -11.26 -0.41
C PRO A 51 -8.73 -10.83 0.37
N GLU A 52 -7.69 -11.65 0.34
CA GLU A 52 -6.41 -11.38 1.01
C GLU A 52 -5.25 -11.45 0.01
N ILE A 53 -4.46 -10.38 -0.08
CA ILE A 53 -3.18 -10.38 -0.81
C ILE A 53 -2.05 -10.67 0.18
N ILE A 54 -1.23 -11.67 -0.13
CA ILE A 54 -0.20 -12.20 0.75
C ILE A 54 1.15 -12.02 0.07
N LEU A 55 2.07 -11.27 0.69
CA LEU A 55 3.48 -11.29 0.29
C LEU A 55 4.12 -12.61 0.71
N ALA A 56 4.68 -13.34 -0.24
CA ALA A 56 5.33 -14.62 0.01
C ALA A 56 6.48 -14.48 1.02
N ARG A 57 6.74 -15.56 1.76
CA ARG A 57 7.88 -15.63 2.68
C ARG A 57 9.19 -15.43 1.93
N ASN A 58 10.12 -14.69 2.51
CA ASN A 58 11.44 -14.41 1.92
C ASN A 58 11.33 -13.89 0.47
N SER A 59 10.37 -13.00 0.19
CA SER A 59 10.19 -12.44 -1.15
C SER A 59 11.45 -11.67 -1.56
N PRO A 60 11.96 -11.83 -2.79
CA PRO A 60 13.22 -11.23 -3.21
C PRO A 60 13.27 -9.71 -3.03
N GLY A 61 14.33 -9.22 -2.40
CA GLY A 61 14.60 -7.80 -2.20
C GLY A 61 13.84 -7.15 -1.04
N TYR A 62 13.18 -7.94 -0.18
CA TYR A 62 12.54 -7.45 1.05
C TYR A 62 13.38 -7.71 2.31
N GLN A 63 14.60 -8.21 2.16
CA GLN A 63 15.51 -8.57 3.26
C GLN A 63 16.39 -7.40 3.70
N THR A 64 16.83 -6.59 2.75
CA THR A 64 17.81 -5.51 2.98
C THR A 64 17.42 -4.29 2.17
N THR A 65 17.73 -3.12 2.71
CA THR A 65 17.57 -1.83 2.03
C THR A 65 18.40 -1.81 0.75
N ASP A 66 17.85 -1.27 -0.32
CA ASP A 66 18.59 -1.01 -1.56
C ASP A 66 19.27 0.38 -1.44
N PRO A 67 20.61 0.48 -1.42
CA PRO A 67 21.31 1.75 -1.27
C PRO A 67 21.10 2.72 -2.44
N GLU A 68 20.70 2.22 -3.61
CA GLU A 68 20.39 3.05 -4.79
C GLU A 68 18.93 3.51 -4.80
N SER A 69 18.09 2.93 -3.93
CA SER A 69 16.70 3.33 -3.79
C SER A 69 16.60 4.58 -2.91
N PRO A 70 15.84 5.61 -3.34
CA PRO A 70 15.52 6.75 -2.47
C PRO A 70 14.55 6.36 -1.34
N TYR A 71 13.99 5.15 -1.39
CA TYR A 71 13.08 4.61 -0.39
C TYR A 71 13.82 3.61 0.50
N PRO A 72 13.75 3.76 1.84
CA PRO A 72 14.39 2.82 2.76
C PRO A 72 13.65 1.48 2.84
N GLU A 73 12.35 1.45 2.53
CA GLU A 73 11.53 0.24 2.53
C GLU A 73 11.19 -0.27 1.12
N LYS A 74 10.67 -1.50 1.06
CA LYS A 74 10.06 -2.08 -0.13
C LYS A 74 8.59 -2.39 0.11
N TYR A 75 7.75 -2.17 -0.91
CA TYR A 75 6.30 -2.06 -0.74
C TYR A 75 5.55 -3.21 -1.41
N MET A 76 4.54 -3.80 -0.76
CA MET A 76 3.65 -4.77 -1.42
C MET A 76 2.84 -4.08 -2.53
N ILE A 77 2.17 -2.98 -2.18
CA ILE A 77 1.44 -2.12 -3.10
C ILE A 77 2.03 -0.72 -3.04
N PHE A 78 2.44 -0.20 -4.19
CA PHE A 78 3.03 1.13 -4.32
C PHE A 78 2.13 1.98 -5.21
N PHE A 79 1.49 3.00 -4.65
CA PHE A 79 0.81 4.03 -5.44
C PHE A 79 1.81 4.95 -6.11
N THR A 80 1.76 5.05 -7.43
CA THR A 80 2.77 5.74 -8.25
C THR A 80 2.19 6.96 -8.97
N GLY A 81 3.07 7.89 -9.34
CA GLY A 81 2.69 9.09 -10.11
C GLY A 81 2.27 8.78 -11.56
N GLY A 82 2.57 7.57 -12.06
CA GLY A 82 2.25 7.13 -13.41
C GLY A 82 2.42 5.63 -13.58
N LEU A 83 2.28 5.15 -14.82
CA LEU A 83 2.58 3.76 -15.16
C LEU A 83 4.07 3.47 -14.96
N VAL A 84 4.37 2.30 -14.41
CA VAL A 84 5.75 1.81 -14.25
C VAL A 84 6.08 0.93 -15.44
N SER A 85 7.09 1.33 -16.21
CA SER A 85 7.66 0.51 -17.30
C SER A 85 8.75 -0.41 -16.75
N GLU A 86 8.92 -1.57 -17.37
CA GLU A 86 10.00 -2.49 -16.99
C GLU A 86 11.38 -1.80 -17.02
N GLY A 87 12.21 -2.12 -16.02
CA GLY A 87 13.57 -1.57 -15.89
C GLY A 87 13.65 -0.10 -15.49
N ARG A 88 12.53 0.59 -15.27
CA ARG A 88 12.51 1.97 -14.77
C ARG A 88 12.11 2.00 -13.30
N GLN A 89 12.76 2.88 -12.56
CA GLN A 89 12.38 3.20 -11.20
C GLN A 89 10.97 3.80 -11.17
N ALA A 90 10.15 3.33 -10.24
CA ALA A 90 8.81 3.87 -10.03
C ALA A 90 8.87 5.30 -9.49
N GLY A 91 8.23 6.23 -10.21
CA GLY A 91 7.97 7.57 -9.69
C GLY A 91 6.90 7.53 -8.61
N ASP A 92 7.20 8.12 -7.46
CA ASP A 92 6.26 8.20 -6.34
C ASP A 92 4.96 8.89 -6.74
N ALA A 93 3.89 8.61 -6.01
CA ALA A 93 2.71 9.46 -6.04
C ALA A 93 3.03 10.84 -5.44
N GLY A 94 2.24 11.85 -5.81
CA GLY A 94 2.39 13.19 -5.24
C GLY A 94 1.15 14.05 -5.45
N ALA A 95 1.33 15.38 -5.42
CA ALA A 95 0.25 16.37 -5.43
C ALA A 95 -0.68 16.30 -6.66
N GLY A 96 -0.23 15.66 -7.74
CA GLY A 96 -1.00 15.42 -8.96
C GLY A 96 -1.67 14.04 -9.05
N THR A 97 -1.47 13.18 -8.05
CA THR A 97 -1.95 11.78 -8.06
C THR A 97 -3.28 11.68 -7.35
N PHE A 98 -4.38 11.78 -8.10
CA PHE A 98 -5.74 11.72 -7.57
C PHE A 98 -6.43 10.39 -7.91
N TYR A 99 -7.52 10.09 -7.19
CA TYR A 99 -8.50 9.04 -7.50
C TYR A 99 -8.01 7.58 -7.43
N SER A 100 -6.81 7.31 -6.93
CA SER A 100 -6.31 5.95 -6.74
C SER A 100 -6.60 5.43 -5.34
N ALA A 101 -7.08 4.20 -5.21
CA ALA A 101 -7.49 3.67 -3.92
C ALA A 101 -7.36 2.16 -3.81
N ILE A 102 -7.36 1.66 -2.57
CA ILE A 102 -7.52 0.24 -2.28
C ILE A 102 -8.59 0.07 -1.20
N SER A 103 -9.51 -0.87 -1.39
CA SER A 103 -10.59 -1.10 -0.43
C SER A 103 -11.03 -2.56 -0.38
N ASN A 104 -11.52 -2.97 0.79
CA ASN A 104 -12.15 -4.28 1.01
C ASN A 104 -11.24 -5.48 0.69
N ILE A 105 -9.93 -5.34 0.89
CA ILE A 105 -8.91 -6.38 0.62
C ILE A 105 -8.00 -6.46 1.84
N ASN A 106 -7.83 -7.61 2.46
CA ASN A 106 -6.83 -7.77 3.53
C ASN A 106 -5.42 -7.88 2.94
N LEU A 107 -4.42 -7.42 3.69
CA LEU A 107 -3.01 -7.55 3.32
C LEU A 107 -2.26 -8.36 4.38
N ARG A 108 -1.35 -9.23 3.95
CA ARG A 108 -0.49 -10.00 4.84
C ARG A 108 0.94 -10.03 4.35
N ILE A 109 1.88 -9.73 5.23
CA ILE A 109 3.31 -9.89 4.98
C ILE A 109 3.76 -11.24 5.55
N GLY A 110 4.28 -12.11 4.70
CA GLY A 110 4.92 -13.36 5.12
C GLY A 110 6.25 -13.12 5.84
N ASP A 111 6.68 -14.09 6.65
CA ASP A 111 7.95 -14.04 7.37
C ASP A 111 9.17 -13.85 6.45
N GLY A 112 10.26 -13.28 6.99
CA GLY A 112 11.52 -13.10 6.26
C GLY A 112 11.56 -11.87 5.33
N ASN A 113 10.64 -10.93 5.53
CA ASN A 113 10.53 -9.68 4.79
C ASN A 113 10.70 -8.45 5.72
N PRO A 114 11.84 -8.30 6.42
CA PRO A 114 12.02 -7.30 7.49
C PRO A 114 11.84 -5.85 7.04
N ILE A 115 12.16 -5.48 5.80
CA ILE A 115 12.00 -4.11 5.29
C ILE A 115 10.66 -3.89 4.57
N ALA A 116 9.75 -4.87 4.60
CA ALA A 116 8.49 -4.78 3.87
C ALA A 116 7.50 -3.83 4.55
N VAL A 117 6.84 -3.03 3.72
CA VAL A 117 5.67 -2.24 4.08
C VAL A 117 4.50 -2.64 3.19
N ALA A 118 3.29 -2.75 3.73
CA ALA A 118 2.16 -3.21 2.92
C ALA A 118 1.76 -2.16 1.87
N LEU A 119 1.70 -0.88 2.23
CA LEU A 119 1.25 0.19 1.33
C LEU A 119 2.19 1.42 1.38
N ARG A 120 2.49 1.99 0.20
CA ARG A 120 3.12 3.32 0.05
C ARG A 120 2.08 4.31 -0.50
N THR A 121 1.57 5.24 0.33
CA THR A 121 0.32 5.97 0.04
C THR A 121 0.45 7.49 -0.15
N HIS A 122 1.50 7.99 -0.81
CA HIS A 122 1.77 9.43 -0.94
C HIS A 122 0.83 10.26 -1.85
N TYR A 123 -0.29 9.70 -2.29
CA TYR A 123 -1.18 10.34 -3.25
C TYR A 123 -1.94 11.54 -2.65
N ALA A 124 -2.56 12.33 -3.53
CA ALA A 124 -3.38 13.49 -3.20
C ALA A 124 -4.87 13.12 -2.96
N GLN A 125 -5.75 14.13 -2.97
CA GLN A 125 -7.19 14.02 -2.73
C GLN A 125 -7.88 12.90 -3.54
N HIS A 126 -8.98 12.42 -3.00
CA HIS A 126 -9.76 11.29 -3.54
C HIS A 126 -9.00 9.96 -3.65
N GLY A 127 -7.77 9.90 -3.13
CA GLY A 127 -7.13 8.63 -2.81
C GLY A 127 -7.43 8.20 -1.38
N PHE A 128 -7.64 6.90 -1.20
CA PHE A 128 -7.99 6.34 0.10
C PHE A 128 -7.54 4.89 0.27
N VAL A 129 -7.40 4.49 1.53
CA VAL A 129 -7.30 3.11 1.97
C VAL A 129 -8.47 2.84 2.89
N SER A 130 -9.31 1.84 2.60
CA SER A 130 -10.45 1.57 3.47
C SER A 130 -10.86 0.12 3.64
N HIS A 131 -11.50 -0.16 4.78
CA HIS A 131 -12.19 -1.41 5.08
C HIS A 131 -11.30 -2.65 4.94
N MET A 132 -10.12 -2.64 5.57
CA MET A 132 -9.10 -3.70 5.45
C MET A 132 -8.41 -4.04 6.76
N ASN A 133 -7.89 -5.27 6.84
CA ASN A 133 -6.92 -5.65 7.87
C ASN A 133 -5.53 -5.76 7.23
N ILE A 134 -4.51 -5.24 7.89
CA ILE A 134 -3.11 -5.31 7.47
C ILE A 134 -2.33 -6.10 8.54
N TYR A 135 -1.88 -7.30 8.17
CA TYR A 135 -1.12 -8.21 9.00
C TYR A 135 0.38 -8.11 8.66
N THR A 136 1.11 -7.31 9.42
CA THR A 136 2.52 -6.98 9.17
C THR A 136 3.49 -7.96 9.82
N GLY A 137 3.09 -8.65 10.90
CA GLY A 137 3.92 -9.65 11.57
C GLY A 137 5.20 -9.05 12.16
N LYS A 138 6.37 -9.41 11.62
CA LYS A 138 7.69 -8.86 12.02
C LYS A 138 8.29 -7.90 11.00
N ALA A 139 7.52 -7.51 9.98
CA ALA A 139 7.98 -6.59 8.95
C ALA A 139 7.94 -5.13 9.43
N ARG A 140 8.31 -4.20 8.54
CA ARG A 140 8.56 -2.81 8.89
C ARG A 140 7.30 -2.04 9.26
N ALA A 141 6.30 -1.99 8.38
CA ALA A 141 5.06 -1.28 8.68
C ALA A 141 3.85 -1.74 7.87
N GLY A 142 2.65 -1.35 8.29
CA GLY A 142 1.46 -1.46 7.45
C GLY A 142 1.45 -0.42 6.33
N ILE A 143 1.63 0.86 6.68
CA ILE A 143 1.62 1.99 5.73
C ILE A 143 2.91 2.81 5.87
N SER A 144 3.45 3.27 4.74
CA SER A 144 4.51 4.28 4.62
C SER A 144 4.01 5.49 3.82
N GLU A 145 4.12 6.65 4.46
CA GLU A 145 3.36 7.88 4.23
C GLU A 145 1.86 7.68 4.24
N VAL A 146 1.14 8.68 4.72
CA VAL A 146 -0.32 8.66 4.70
C VAL A 146 -0.81 9.63 3.64
N GLY A 147 -1.71 9.14 2.79
CA GLY A 147 -2.45 9.94 1.83
C GLY A 147 -3.67 10.60 2.47
N ASN A 148 -4.64 11.00 1.65
CA ASN A 148 -5.74 11.85 2.12
C ASN A 148 -6.68 11.20 3.16
N GLU A 149 -7.00 9.91 3.01
CA GLU A 149 -8.06 9.26 3.80
C GLU A 149 -7.71 7.81 4.15
N LEU A 150 -7.92 7.47 5.42
CA LEU A 150 -7.79 6.12 5.98
C LEU A 150 -9.03 5.81 6.84
N GLU A 151 -9.86 4.85 6.43
CA GLU A 151 -11.13 4.54 7.09
C GLU A 151 -11.29 3.04 7.36
N ASN A 152 -11.64 2.64 8.59
CA ASN A 152 -11.89 1.25 8.94
C ASN A 152 -10.70 0.33 8.58
N VAL A 153 -9.53 0.65 9.14
CA VAL A 153 -8.29 -0.08 8.88
C VAL A 153 -7.69 -0.59 10.18
N LYS A 154 -7.37 -1.89 10.21
CA LYS A 154 -6.84 -2.57 11.40
C LYS A 154 -5.44 -3.09 11.14
N PHE A 155 -4.49 -2.71 12.00
CA PHE A 155 -3.08 -3.04 11.89
C PHE A 155 -2.66 -4.06 12.93
N TYR A 156 -2.08 -5.18 12.50
CA TYR A 156 -1.64 -6.28 13.36
C TYR A 156 -0.14 -6.56 13.17
N GLY A 157 0.65 -6.34 14.23
CA GLY A 157 2.09 -6.53 14.20
C GLY A 157 2.86 -5.43 13.45
N GLY A 158 4.13 -5.70 13.18
CA GLY A 158 5.09 -4.80 12.55
C GLY A 158 5.93 -4.01 13.55
N ASP A 159 7.04 -3.41 13.11
CA ASP A 159 7.72 -2.37 13.90
C ASP A 159 6.73 -1.22 14.17
N TYR A 160 6.03 -0.80 13.12
CA TYR A 160 5.04 0.27 13.16
C TYR A 160 3.73 -0.14 12.48
N GLY A 161 2.61 0.49 12.84
CA GLY A 161 1.38 0.41 12.06
C GLY A 161 1.50 1.34 10.85
N ILE A 162 1.83 2.60 11.13
CA ILE A 162 2.03 3.65 10.12
C ILE A 162 3.38 4.33 10.35
N ILE A 163 4.16 4.50 9.29
CA ILE A 163 5.28 5.45 9.22
C ILE A 163 4.76 6.62 8.38
N ALA A 164 4.59 7.78 9.01
CA ALA A 164 4.03 8.95 8.39
C ALA A 164 5.10 10.05 8.27
N GLY A 165 5.24 10.60 7.07
CA GLY A 165 5.96 11.82 6.78
C GLY A 165 5.02 12.96 6.46
N GLN A 166 5.50 13.89 5.64
CA GLN A 166 4.72 15.00 5.12
C GLN A 166 3.83 14.48 3.98
N THR A 167 2.52 14.70 4.08
CA THR A 167 1.58 14.31 3.02
C THR A 167 1.85 15.08 1.72
N SER A 168 1.32 14.61 0.59
CA SER A 168 1.37 15.37 -0.65
C SER A 168 0.00 16.02 -0.92
N PRO A 169 -0.11 17.35 -1.07
CA PRO A 169 0.83 18.48 -0.90
C PRO A 169 0.77 19.14 0.49
N SER A 170 1.02 18.41 1.57
CA SER A 170 0.92 18.84 2.98
C SER A 170 -0.50 19.07 3.47
N TRP A 171 -1.47 18.38 2.86
CA TRP A 171 -2.87 18.45 3.27
C TRP A 171 -3.14 17.64 4.55
N PRO A 172 -4.16 18.02 5.33
CA PRO A 172 -4.63 17.21 6.45
C PRO A 172 -5.05 15.81 5.98
N VAL A 173 -4.80 14.83 6.84
CA VAL A 173 -5.28 13.46 6.67
C VAL A 173 -6.49 13.23 7.56
N ALA A 174 -7.53 12.60 7.01
CA ALA A 174 -8.62 12.04 7.81
C ALA A 174 -8.33 10.57 8.12
N MET A 175 -8.27 10.23 9.41
CA MET A 175 -8.10 8.85 9.88
C MET A 175 -9.24 8.50 10.83
N VAL A 176 -10.10 7.57 10.43
CA VAL A 176 -11.35 7.24 11.15
C VAL A 176 -11.46 5.73 11.32
N ASP A 177 -11.95 5.29 12.49
CA ASP A 177 -12.15 3.86 12.82
C ASP A 177 -10.89 3.00 12.58
N THR A 178 -9.75 3.48 13.07
CA THR A 178 -8.45 2.81 12.90
C THR A 178 -8.03 2.11 14.19
N TYR A 179 -7.54 0.88 14.06
CA TYR A 179 -7.16 0.01 15.18
C TYR A 179 -5.71 -0.49 15.05
N PHE A 180 -4.99 -0.57 16.16
CA PHE A 180 -3.60 -1.02 16.23
C PHE A 180 -3.42 -2.08 17.32
N GLU A 181 -2.80 -3.20 16.96
CA GLU A 181 -2.46 -4.28 17.90
C GLU A 181 -1.09 -4.88 17.57
N GLY A 182 -0.25 -5.03 18.60
CA GLY A 182 0.99 -5.81 18.52
C GLY A 182 2.16 -5.15 17.78
N GLN A 183 2.16 -3.84 17.55
CA GLN A 183 3.33 -3.13 17.02
C GLN A 183 4.51 -3.21 18.01
N GLN A 184 5.73 -3.44 17.51
CA GLN A 184 6.92 -3.67 18.33
C GLN A 184 7.57 -2.38 18.85
N LYS A 185 7.42 -1.27 18.11
CA LYS A 185 8.02 0.03 18.47
C LYS A 185 6.96 1.06 18.81
N ALA A 186 6.04 1.33 17.90
CA ALA A 186 4.93 2.27 18.12
C ALA A 186 3.78 2.01 17.15
N ALA A 187 2.56 2.45 17.49
CA ALA A 187 1.45 2.42 16.55
C ALA A 187 1.73 3.29 15.30
N ILE A 188 2.23 4.51 15.53
CA ILE A 188 2.53 5.49 14.48
C ILE A 188 3.90 6.12 14.75
N GLN A 189 4.76 6.18 13.74
CA GLN A 189 5.98 6.98 13.72
C GLN A 189 5.74 8.20 12.81
N CYS A 190 5.95 9.42 13.31
CA CYS A 190 5.71 10.65 12.54
C CYS A 190 6.99 11.46 12.32
N HIS A 191 7.13 12.06 11.14
CA HIS A 191 8.01 13.21 10.88
C HIS A 191 7.25 14.27 10.07
N ASN A 192 6.85 15.39 10.70
CA ASN A 192 6.08 16.48 10.09
C ASN A 192 4.69 16.09 9.52
N THR A 193 3.95 15.22 10.21
CA THR A 193 2.61 14.80 9.78
C THR A 193 1.50 15.65 10.43
N GLY A 194 0.54 16.12 9.63
CA GLY A 194 -0.67 16.80 10.10
C GLY A 194 -1.86 15.85 10.23
N PHE A 195 -1.90 15.04 11.30
CA PHE A 195 -3.13 14.35 11.67
C PHE A 195 -4.09 15.37 12.30
N ALA A 196 -5.23 15.60 11.68
CA ALA A 196 -6.34 16.31 12.32
C ALA A 196 -7.27 15.25 12.92
N ILE A 197 -7.46 15.32 14.25
CA ILE A 197 -8.40 14.48 15.00
C ILE A 197 -9.76 15.18 15.03
#